data_AF-A0A9P0JJH5-F1
#
_entry.id   AF-A0A9P0JJH5-F1
#
_cell.length_a   1.000
_cell.length_b   1.000
_cell.length_c   1.000
_cell.angle_alpha   90.00
_cell.angle_beta   90.00
_cell.angle_gamma   90.00
#
_symmetry.space_group_name_H-M   'P 1'
#
loop_
_entity.id
_entity.type
_entity.pdbx_description
1 polymer ?
#
loop_
_entity_poly.entity_id
_entity_poly.type
_entity_poly.pdbx_seq_one_letter_code
_entity_poly.pdbx_strand_id
1 'polypeptide(L)'
;MSAVTDDEETVTADSDVDVAIATTINESQGKKDSNTQTKPKDASDKEYTPEQKIVSAVWMHEREFNLHSMEKIKQNFKTRFGIEAPDPSVLEVWEKKLFEHGYIDKPTSSDREMSEEGSDEDGSDDNSDEESE
;
A
#
# COMPACT_ATOMS: atom_id res chain seq x y z
N MET A 1 -5.60 60.62 -28.07
CA MET A 1 -4.34 59.89 -28.30
C MET A 1 -3.53 60.02 -27.02
N SER A 2 -3.18 58.87 -26.48
CA SER A 2 -2.52 58.62 -25.20
C SER A 2 -1.14 59.25 -25.11
N ALA A 3 -0.71 59.58 -23.88
CA ALA A 3 0.47 59.01 -23.22
C ALA A 3 1.00 60.00 -22.17
N VAL A 4 0.70 59.72 -20.90
CA VAL A 4 1.53 60.18 -19.78
C VAL A 4 1.66 58.98 -18.85
N THR A 5 2.88 58.49 -18.68
CA THR A 5 3.29 57.78 -17.47
C THR A 5 4.74 58.12 -17.24
N ASP A 6 4.92 58.77 -16.09
CA ASP A 6 6.16 59.16 -15.43
C ASP A 6 7.12 57.98 -15.26
N ASP A 7 8.38 58.36 -15.34
CA ASP A 7 9.59 57.66 -14.92
C ASP A 7 9.68 57.75 -13.39
N GLU A 8 9.76 56.63 -12.68
CA GLU A 8 10.26 56.62 -11.30
C GLU A 8 11.32 55.53 -11.10
N GLU A 9 12.40 56.01 -10.49
CA GLU A 9 13.66 55.36 -10.21
C GLU A 9 13.57 54.19 -9.22
N THR A 10 14.61 53.37 -9.35
CA THR A 10 15.11 52.33 -8.49
C THR A 10 15.32 52.74 -7.02
N VAL A 11 15.01 51.87 -6.05
CA VAL A 11 15.94 51.61 -4.91
C VAL A 11 15.74 50.21 -4.30
N THR A 12 16.88 49.66 -3.91
CA THR A 12 17.23 48.37 -3.29
C THR A 12 16.47 47.98 -2.02
N ALA A 13 16.23 46.68 -1.83
CA ALA A 13 16.22 46.07 -0.50
C ALA A 13 16.74 44.62 -0.56
N ASP A 14 17.97 44.49 -0.08
CA ASP A 14 18.63 43.28 0.41
C ASP A 14 17.74 42.58 1.46
N SER A 15 17.52 41.27 1.34
CA SER A 15 17.09 40.41 2.45
C SER A 15 17.46 38.97 2.13
N ASP A 16 18.72 38.68 2.38
CA ASP A 16 19.21 37.36 2.75
C ASP A 16 18.45 36.91 4.02
N VAL A 17 17.60 35.89 3.89
CA VAL A 17 16.93 35.25 5.03
C VAL A 17 17.26 33.76 4.98
N ASP A 18 18.41 33.45 5.57
CA ASP A 18 18.72 32.14 6.14
C ASP A 18 17.67 31.79 7.21
N VAL A 19 16.70 30.93 6.89
CA VAL A 19 15.88 30.26 7.90
C VAL A 19 16.45 28.87 8.15
N ALA A 20 17.43 28.83 9.04
CA ALA A 20 17.81 27.63 9.75
C ALA A 20 16.76 27.34 10.84
N ILE A 21 15.86 26.39 10.58
CA ILE A 21 15.02 25.80 11.63
C ILE A 21 15.75 24.62 12.27
N ALA A 22 16.46 24.92 13.35
CA ALA A 22 17.02 23.95 14.26
C ALA A 22 16.07 23.72 15.47
N THR A 23 15.99 22.45 15.86
CA THR A 23 15.71 21.94 17.21
C THR A 23 14.25 21.82 17.65
N THR A 24 13.81 20.57 17.86
CA THR A 24 13.50 20.08 19.22
C THR A 24 13.52 18.54 19.23
N ILE A 25 14.49 18.02 19.98
CA ILE A 25 14.57 16.64 20.46
C ILE A 25 13.48 16.49 21.53
N ASN A 26 12.61 15.48 21.42
CA ASN A 26 11.83 15.04 22.57
C ASN A 26 12.06 13.56 22.82
N GLU A 27 12.75 13.33 23.93
CA GLU A 27 13.06 12.06 24.57
C GLU A 27 11.79 11.54 25.25
N SER A 28 11.26 10.41 24.77
CA SER A 28 10.25 9.63 25.49
C SER A 28 10.80 8.23 25.71
N GLN A 29 11.42 8.05 26.88
CA GLN A 29 11.67 6.74 27.44
C GLN A 29 10.35 6.13 27.93
N GLY A 30 9.94 5.04 27.30
CA GLY A 30 8.88 4.15 27.76
C GLY A 30 9.30 2.70 27.57
N LYS A 31 9.98 2.14 28.57
CA LYS A 31 10.30 0.71 28.66
C LYS A 31 9.00 -0.10 28.85
N LYS A 32 8.79 -1.15 28.05
CA LYS A 32 8.85 -2.57 28.48
C LYS A 32 8.26 -3.53 27.43
N ASP A 33 9.16 -4.35 26.91
CA ASP A 33 9.07 -5.80 26.73
C ASP A 33 8.09 -6.38 25.71
N SER A 34 8.64 -6.72 24.52
CA SER A 34 8.50 -8.02 23.81
C SER A 34 9.15 -7.89 22.43
N ASN A 35 10.48 -8.06 22.34
CA ASN A 35 11.07 -9.25 21.71
C ASN A 35 10.34 -9.76 20.46
N THR A 36 10.60 -9.15 19.30
CA THR A 36 11.21 -9.81 18.14
C THR A 36 11.45 -8.77 17.03
N GLN A 37 12.48 -9.04 16.22
CA GLN A 37 12.63 -8.67 14.80
C GLN A 37 13.95 -7.96 14.46
N THR A 38 14.97 -8.81 14.35
CA THR A 38 15.92 -8.92 13.23
C THR A 38 16.51 -7.63 12.64
N LYS A 39 17.78 -7.41 13.02
CA LYS A 39 18.96 -7.15 12.18
C LYS A 39 18.69 -6.63 10.75
N PRO A 40 19.25 -5.47 10.35
CA PRO A 40 19.17 -5.00 8.97
C PRO A 40 20.00 -5.97 8.10
N LYS A 41 19.31 -6.77 7.30
CA LYS A 41 19.93 -7.65 6.32
C LYS A 41 20.02 -6.90 4.98
N ASP A 42 21.25 -6.89 4.50
CA ASP A 42 21.81 -6.33 3.28
C ASP A 42 20.85 -5.94 2.13
N ALA A 43 21.08 -4.75 1.61
CA ALA A 43 20.28 -4.01 0.66
C ALA A 43 20.49 -4.44 -0.81
N SER A 44 20.38 -5.73 -1.12
CA SER A 44 20.61 -6.24 -2.49
C SER A 44 19.52 -7.15 -3.07
N ASP A 45 18.55 -7.60 -2.27
CA ASP A 45 17.43 -8.44 -2.74
C ASP A 45 16.27 -8.36 -1.72
N LYS A 46 15.63 -7.19 -1.62
CA LYS A 46 14.55 -6.99 -0.64
C LYS A 46 13.26 -7.59 -1.20
N GLU A 47 13.00 -8.84 -0.82
CA GLU A 47 11.69 -9.45 -1.04
C GLU A 47 10.62 -8.68 -0.24
N TYR A 48 9.66 -8.08 -0.94
CA TYR A 48 8.56 -7.35 -0.32
C TYR A 48 7.63 -8.33 0.39
N THR A 49 7.18 -7.98 1.60
CA THR A 49 6.22 -8.77 2.36
C THR A 49 4.84 -8.82 1.66
N PRO A 50 4.02 -9.86 1.90
CA PRO A 50 2.67 -9.93 1.34
C PRO A 50 1.81 -8.69 1.65
N GLU A 51 1.91 -8.16 2.88
CA GLU A 51 1.19 -6.95 3.27
C GLU A 51 1.61 -5.74 2.43
N GLN A 52 2.91 -5.52 2.24
CA GLN A 52 3.41 -4.43 1.40
C GLN A 52 2.88 -4.52 -0.03
N LYS A 53 2.86 -5.73 -0.60
CA LYS A 53 2.33 -5.97 -1.95
C LYS A 53 0.83 -5.68 -2.02
N ILE A 54 0.04 -6.15 -1.06
CA ILE A 54 -1.42 -5.98 -1.02
C ILE A 54 -1.80 -4.51 -0.83
N VAL A 55 -1.23 -3.84 0.18
CA VAL A 55 -1.57 -2.43 0.48
C VAL A 55 -1.23 -1.52 -0.69
N SER A 56 -0.08 -1.73 -1.34
CA SER A 56 0.31 -0.93 -2.49
C SER A 56 -0.52 -1.22 -3.74
N ALA A 57 -0.93 -2.47 -3.96
CA ALA A 57 -1.89 -2.84 -5.00
C ALA A 57 -3.24 -2.13 -4.83
N VAL A 58 -3.75 -2.03 -3.59
CA VAL A 58 -4.99 -1.28 -3.30
C VAL A 58 -4.82 0.20 -3.60
N TRP A 59 -3.73 0.82 -3.17
CA TRP A 59 -3.47 2.24 -3.49
C TRP A 59 -3.33 2.51 -4.99
N MET A 60 -2.76 1.57 -5.74
CA MET A 60 -2.68 1.64 -7.20
C MET A 60 -4.06 1.60 -7.85
N HIS A 61 -4.93 0.69 -7.40
CA HIS A 61 -6.29 0.57 -7.90
C HIS A 61 -7.15 1.80 -7.59
N GLU A 62 -6.98 2.36 -6.39
CA GLU A 62 -7.71 3.55 -5.96
C GLU A 62 -7.15 4.85 -6.56
N ARG A 63 -6.01 4.80 -7.25
CA ARG A 63 -5.29 5.96 -7.76
C ARG A 63 -6.18 6.84 -8.65
N GLU A 64 -6.94 6.22 -9.53
CA GLU A 64 -7.81 6.91 -10.50
C GLU A 64 -9.00 7.60 -9.82
N PHE A 65 -9.43 7.10 -8.66
CA PHE A 65 -10.56 7.65 -7.90
C PHE A 65 -10.13 8.73 -6.91
N ASN A 66 -8.92 8.58 -6.32
CA ASN A 66 -8.40 9.50 -5.31
C ASN A 66 -7.46 10.59 -5.88
N LEU A 67 -7.28 10.64 -7.22
CA LEU A 67 -6.38 11.58 -7.90
C LEU A 67 -4.95 11.56 -7.35
N HIS A 68 -4.50 10.41 -6.83
CA HIS A 68 -3.15 10.27 -6.31
C HIS A 68 -2.15 10.15 -7.46
N SER A 69 -1.05 10.90 -7.41
CA SER A 69 0.06 10.67 -8.34
C SER A 69 0.83 9.40 -7.98
N MET A 70 1.52 8.82 -8.97
CA MET A 70 2.44 7.70 -8.72
C MET A 70 3.51 8.07 -7.67
N GLU A 71 4.00 9.32 -7.69
CA GLU A 71 4.95 9.82 -6.70
C GLU A 71 4.35 9.80 -5.28
N LYS A 72 3.06 10.15 -5.14
CA LYS A 72 2.38 10.11 -3.85
C LYS A 72 2.28 8.69 -3.31
N ILE A 73 1.98 7.71 -4.17
CA ILE A 73 1.94 6.30 -3.80
C ILE A 73 3.32 5.84 -3.31
N LYS A 74 4.39 6.19 -4.04
CA LYS A 74 5.77 5.88 -3.63
C LYS A 74 6.14 6.52 -2.29
N GLN A 75 5.74 7.78 -2.08
CA GLN A 75 5.95 8.48 -0.82
C GLN A 75 5.21 7.78 0.33
N ASN A 76 3.92 7.46 0.15
CA ASN A 76 3.13 6.76 1.15
C ASN A 76 3.73 5.39 1.49
N PHE A 77 4.23 4.66 0.51
CA PHE A 77 4.92 3.39 0.71
C PHE A 77 6.17 3.55 1.58
N LYS A 78 7.02 4.54 1.25
CA LYS A 78 8.23 4.84 2.03
C LYS A 78 7.91 5.31 3.45
N THR A 79 6.89 6.15 3.61
CA THR A 79 6.43 6.62 4.92
C THR A 79 5.87 5.48 5.77
N ARG A 80 5.11 4.56 5.19
CA ARG A 80 4.46 3.48 5.93
C ARG A 80 5.40 2.33 6.28
N PHE A 81 6.27 1.93 5.36
CA PHE A 81 7.08 0.72 5.49
C PHE A 81 8.56 1.01 5.75
N GLY A 82 9.00 2.26 5.70
CA GLY A 82 10.41 2.65 5.92
C GLY A 82 11.37 2.14 4.83
N ILE A 83 10.85 1.66 3.70
CA ILE A 83 11.62 1.15 2.57
C ILE A 83 11.18 1.82 1.27
N GLU A 84 12.04 1.83 0.27
CA GLU A 84 11.67 2.43 -1.02
C GLU A 84 10.61 1.60 -1.73
N ALA A 85 9.73 2.30 -2.43
CA ALA A 85 8.73 1.65 -3.25
C ALA A 85 9.39 0.97 -4.46
N PRO A 86 8.84 -0.16 -4.91
CA PRO A 86 9.31 -0.80 -6.14
C PRO A 86 8.99 0.07 -7.37
N ASP A 87 9.49 -0.38 -8.52
CA ASP A 87 9.18 0.25 -9.79
C ASP A 87 7.67 0.28 -10.09
N PRO A 88 7.18 1.32 -10.76
CA PRO A 88 5.76 1.44 -11.10
C PRO A 88 5.20 0.19 -11.82
N SER A 89 5.99 -0.40 -12.72
CA SER A 89 5.59 -1.62 -13.44
C SER A 89 5.37 -2.81 -12.50
N VAL A 90 6.10 -2.90 -11.39
CA VAL A 90 5.91 -3.96 -10.38
C VAL A 90 4.62 -3.71 -9.60
N LEU A 91 4.36 -2.45 -9.24
CA LEU A 91 3.12 -2.04 -8.56
C LEU A 91 1.88 -2.35 -9.42
N GLU A 92 1.95 -2.09 -10.72
CA GLU A 92 0.88 -2.41 -11.69
C GLU A 92 0.66 -3.93 -11.80
N VAL A 93 1.72 -4.73 -11.78
CA VAL A 93 1.61 -6.20 -11.77
C VAL A 93 0.93 -6.69 -10.50
N TRP A 94 1.26 -6.11 -9.34
CA TRP A 94 0.62 -6.46 -8.06
C TRP A 94 -0.86 -6.09 -8.02
N GLU A 95 -1.19 -4.88 -8.47
CA GLU A 95 -2.57 -4.43 -8.67
C GLU A 95 -3.33 -5.43 -9.54
N LYS A 96 -2.84 -5.66 -10.76
CA LYS A 96 -3.49 -6.54 -11.72
C LYS A 96 -3.72 -7.93 -11.14
N LYS A 97 -2.70 -8.54 -10.55
CA LYS A 97 -2.82 -9.88 -9.96
C LYS A 97 -3.83 -9.93 -8.81
N LEU A 98 -3.77 -8.95 -7.90
CA LEU A 98 -4.68 -8.91 -6.76
C LEU A 98 -6.14 -8.77 -7.20
N PHE A 99 -6.43 -7.86 -8.13
CA PHE A 99 -7.81 -7.57 -8.54
C PHE A 99 -8.36 -8.54 -9.61
N GLU A 100 -7.51 -9.16 -10.42
CA GLU A 100 -7.95 -10.19 -11.39
C GLU A 100 -8.04 -11.59 -10.77
N HIS A 101 -7.08 -11.96 -9.90
CA HIS A 101 -6.94 -13.35 -9.41
C HIS A 101 -7.24 -13.50 -7.92
N GLY A 102 -7.31 -12.41 -7.16
CA GLY A 102 -7.49 -12.43 -5.70
C GLY A 102 -6.22 -12.73 -4.91
N TYR A 103 -5.06 -12.89 -5.57
CA TYR A 103 -3.77 -13.14 -4.92
C TYR A 103 -2.60 -12.61 -5.76
N ILE A 104 -1.51 -12.22 -5.11
CA ILE A 104 -0.29 -11.71 -5.78
C ILE A 104 0.73 -12.82 -5.97
N ASP A 105 0.98 -13.59 -4.90
CA ASP A 105 1.79 -14.79 -4.90
C ASP A 105 0.83 -15.98 -4.77
N LYS A 106 0.87 -16.91 -5.73
CA LYS A 106 -0.03 -18.07 -5.73
C LYS A 106 0.31 -18.95 -4.53
N PRO A 107 -0.65 -19.31 -3.66
CA PRO A 107 -0.39 -20.30 -2.63
C PRO A 107 -0.01 -21.60 -3.33
N THR A 108 1.20 -22.09 -3.08
CA THR A 108 1.60 -23.42 -3.52
C THR A 108 0.66 -24.43 -2.86
N SER A 109 0.18 -25.43 -3.59
CA SER A 109 -0.84 -26.40 -3.16
C SER A 109 -0.52 -27.18 -1.87
N SER A 110 0.65 -26.97 -1.25
CA SER A 110 1.08 -27.55 0.02
C SER A 110 0.31 -27.03 1.24
N ASP A 111 -0.38 -25.88 1.16
CA ASP A 111 -1.18 -25.33 2.28
C ASP A 111 -2.66 -25.75 2.25
N ARG A 112 -3.10 -26.55 1.26
CA ARG A 112 -4.52 -26.88 1.05
C ARG A 112 -4.87 -28.36 1.23
N GLU A 113 -4.04 -29.12 1.93
CA GLU A 113 -4.39 -30.47 2.39
C GLU A 113 -4.91 -30.42 3.83
N MET A 114 -6.09 -29.83 4.02
CA MET A 114 -6.88 -30.03 5.23
C MET A 114 -8.26 -30.55 4.82
N SER A 115 -8.36 -31.88 4.86
CA SER A 115 -9.53 -32.68 5.25
C SER A 115 -10.89 -32.22 4.71
N GLU A 116 -11.20 -32.62 3.47
CA GLU A 116 -12.57 -32.93 3.08
C GLU A 116 -12.88 -34.34 3.64
N GLU A 117 -13.04 -34.44 4.97
CA GLU A 117 -13.54 -35.65 5.62
C GLU A 117 -15.06 -35.66 5.53
N GLY A 118 -15.56 -36.53 4.65
CA GLY A 118 -16.74 -37.37 4.84
C GLY A 118 -18.03 -36.68 5.32
N SER A 119 -18.94 -36.47 4.38
CA SER A 119 -20.37 -36.47 4.70
C SER A 119 -21.10 -37.32 3.67
N ASP A 120 -20.77 -38.62 3.69
CA ASP A 120 -21.63 -39.69 3.19
C ASP A 120 -22.71 -39.95 4.25
N GLU A 121 -23.88 -39.33 4.11
CA GLU A 121 -25.16 -39.82 4.65
C GLU A 121 -26.18 -39.62 3.52
N ASP A 122 -26.34 -40.59 2.63
CA ASP A 122 -27.27 -41.73 2.78
C ASP A 122 -28.53 -41.34 3.58
N GLY A 123 -29.55 -40.93 2.83
CA GLY A 123 -30.86 -40.54 3.34
C GLY A 123 -31.89 -40.74 2.24
N SER A 124 -32.00 -41.99 1.81
CA SER A 124 -33.11 -42.48 1.00
C SER A 124 -34.41 -42.24 1.76
N ASP A 125 -35.31 -41.40 1.27
CA ASP A 125 -36.72 -41.49 1.61
C ASP A 125 -37.57 -41.24 0.37
N ASP A 126 -37.75 -42.37 -0.31
CA ASP A 126 -38.89 -42.74 -1.13
C ASP A 126 -40.19 -42.43 -0.37
N ASN A 127 -41.04 -41.58 -0.94
CA ASN A 127 -42.48 -41.69 -0.74
C ASN A 127 -43.17 -41.39 -2.08
N SER A 128 -43.48 -42.48 -2.76
CA SER A 128 -44.60 -42.59 -3.69
C SER A 128 -45.93 -42.40 -2.94
N ASP A 129 -47.05 -42.32 -3.68
CA ASP A 129 -48.46 -42.25 -3.24
C ASP A 129 -48.96 -40.86 -2.77
N GLU A 130 -50.17 -40.38 -3.10
CA GLU A 130 -51.37 -41.00 -3.66
C GLU A 130 -52.28 -39.89 -4.24
N GLU A 131 -52.95 -40.22 -5.34
CA GLU A 131 -54.34 -39.94 -5.73
C GLU A 131 -55.07 -38.57 -5.52
N SER A 132 -55.75 -38.21 -6.63
CA SER A 132 -57.14 -37.74 -6.74
C SER A 132 -57.52 -36.33 -6.28
N GLU A 133 -57.85 -35.45 -7.25
CA GLU A 133 -59.25 -35.05 -7.57
C GLU A 133 -59.33 -34.28 -8.91
#